data_AF-A0A3M8X1N6-F1
#
_entry.id   AF-A0A3M8X1N6-F1
#
_cell.length_a   1.000
_cell.length_b   1.000
_cell.length_c   1.000
_cell.angle_alpha   90.00
_cell.angle_beta   90.00
_cell.angle_gamma   90.00
#
_symmetry.space_group_name_H-M   'P 1'
#
loop_
_entity.id
_entity.type
_entity.pdbx_description
1 polymer ?
#
loop_
_entity_poly.entity_id
_entity_poly.type
_entity_poly.pdbx_seq_one_letter_code
_entity_poly.pdbx_strand_id
1 'polypeptide(L)'
;MRSHGSFGVERDPNAHNVRIARSLGITVLTGHGGDRAILEKLHLHHARALAAVGSDDLDNIAVAIAAQGVSPGTRVVLRAGEHEAIAETRSLLPLGTIRDVTSLSAAHILARLMDIPATGVIEHQHRTFVELPADGFAPWPLAARQGCSHMDIALSR
;
A
#
# COMPACT_ATOMS: atom_id res chain seq x y z
N MET A 1 10.26 12.25 21.65
CA MET A 1 9.75 11.77 20.34
C MET A 1 10.94 11.55 19.43
N ARG A 2 11.33 10.31 19.11
CA ARG A 2 12.47 10.06 18.19
C ARG A 2 12.05 10.54 16.81
N SER A 3 12.76 11.50 16.22
CA SER A 3 12.54 11.91 14.83
C SER A 3 12.89 10.73 13.92
N HIS A 4 11.89 10.06 13.36
CA HIS A 4 12.13 9.06 12.33
C HIS A 4 12.26 9.83 11.02
N GLY A 5 13.45 9.84 10.42
CA GLY A 5 13.65 10.46 9.12
C GLY A 5 12.83 9.71 8.05
N SER A 6 12.12 10.45 7.21
CA SER A 6 11.41 9.90 6.05
C SER A 6 12.21 10.18 4.79
N PHE A 7 12.39 9.15 3.98
CA PHE A 7 13.09 9.22 2.71
C PHE A 7 12.15 8.80 1.58
N GLY A 8 12.22 9.50 0.45
CA GLY A 8 11.55 9.15 -0.79
C GLY A 8 12.57 8.77 -1.86
N VAL A 9 12.17 7.92 -2.79
CA VAL A 9 12.93 7.63 -4.01
C VAL A 9 12.04 7.95 -5.19
N GLU A 10 12.53 8.78 -6.11
CA GLU A 10 11.78 9.21 -7.30
C GLU A 10 12.72 9.23 -8.51
N ARG A 11 12.26 8.75 -9.66
CA ARG A 11 13.06 8.69 -10.89
C ARG A 11 13.27 10.09 -11.48
N ASP A 12 12.21 10.90 -11.49
CA ASP A 12 12.26 12.26 -12.03
C ASP A 12 12.45 13.30 -10.90
N PRO A 13 13.62 13.95 -10.81
CA PRO A 13 13.87 14.97 -9.78
C PRO A 13 12.96 16.20 -9.89
N ASN A 14 12.31 16.40 -11.03
CA ASN A 14 11.40 17.51 -11.30
C ASN A 14 9.93 17.13 -11.16
N ALA A 15 9.62 15.88 -10.82
CA ALA A 15 8.24 15.44 -10.66
C ALA A 15 7.52 16.26 -9.59
N HIS A 16 6.23 16.51 -9.82
CA HIS A 16 5.42 17.41 -9.00
C HIS A 16 5.43 17.01 -7.52
N ASN A 17 5.35 15.70 -7.27
CA ASN A 17 5.39 15.07 -5.94
C ASN A 17 6.70 15.34 -5.18
N VAL A 18 7.84 15.55 -5.86
CA VAL A 18 9.13 15.83 -5.20
C VAL A 18 9.07 17.13 -4.41
N ARG A 19 8.42 18.16 -4.95
CA ARG A 19 8.28 19.44 -4.25
C ARG A 19 7.41 19.29 -2.99
N ILE A 20 6.32 18.54 -3.10
CA ILE A 20 5.42 18.25 -1.98
C ILE A 20 6.15 17.43 -0.90
N ALA A 21 6.89 16.40 -1.29
CA ALA A 21 7.65 15.58 -0.36
C ALA A 21 8.66 16.42 0.44
N ARG A 22 9.39 17.31 -0.25
CA ARG A 22 10.35 18.21 0.40
C ARG A 22 9.68 19.20 1.36
N SER A 23 8.50 19.74 1.02
CA SER A 23 7.77 20.64 1.93
C SER A 23 7.25 19.93 3.18
N LEU A 24 7.10 18.60 3.13
CA LEU A 24 6.76 17.73 4.27
C LEU A 24 8.00 17.24 5.04
N GLY A 25 9.21 17.72 4.72
CA GLY A 25 10.45 17.31 5.37
C GLY A 25 10.98 15.94 4.94
N ILE A 26 10.46 15.38 3.83
CA ILE A 26 10.92 14.11 3.28
C ILE A 26 12.13 14.36 2.37
N THR A 27 13.23 13.68 2.65
CA THR A 27 14.43 13.74 1.79
C THR A 27 14.23 12.83 0.59
N VAL A 28 14.28 13.38 -0.63
CA VAL A 28 14.07 12.61 -1.87
C VAL A 28 15.40 12.34 -2.56
N LEU A 29 15.70 11.06 -2.79
CA LEU A 29 16.81 10.62 -3.62
C LEU A 29 16.32 10.35 -5.04
N THR A 30 17.09 10.81 -6.02
CA THR A 30 16.80 10.50 -7.42
C THR A 30 17.26 9.09 -7.75
N GLY A 31 16.36 8.25 -8.28
CA GLY A 31 16.68 6.90 -8.73
C GLY A 31 15.49 5.97 -8.77
N HIS A 32 15.76 4.68 -8.98
CA HIS A 32 14.75 3.64 -9.06
C HIS A 32 14.58 2.96 -7.69
N GLY A 33 13.35 2.88 -7.16
CA GLY A 33 13.10 2.31 -5.82
C GLY A 33 13.52 0.84 -5.66
N GLY A 34 13.52 0.08 -6.75
CA GLY A 34 14.00 -1.31 -6.80
C GLY A 34 15.52 -1.47 -6.94
N ASP A 35 16.28 -0.37 -7.04
CA ASP A 35 17.74 -0.47 -7.10
C ASP A 35 18.31 -0.83 -5.71
N ARG A 36 18.94 -2.01 -5.65
CA ARG A 36 19.57 -2.53 -4.45
C ARG A 36 20.58 -1.54 -3.83
N ALA A 37 21.38 -0.86 -4.65
CA ALA A 37 22.37 0.08 -4.15
C ALA A 37 21.72 1.29 -3.43
N ILE A 38 20.56 1.74 -3.92
CA ILE A 38 19.78 2.80 -3.28
C ILE A 38 19.19 2.32 -1.96
N LEU A 39 18.60 1.12 -1.93
CA LEU A 39 18.03 0.54 -0.71
C LEU A 39 19.09 0.32 0.38
N GLU A 40 20.30 -0.12 0.00
CA GLU A 40 21.44 -0.24 0.90
C GLU A 40 21.91 1.12 1.41
N LYS A 41 22.05 2.11 0.52
CA LYS A 41 22.44 3.49 0.88
C LYS A 41 21.44 4.14 1.85
N LEU A 42 20.16 3.82 1.72
CA LEU A 42 19.09 4.26 2.62
C LEU A 42 19.03 3.45 3.92
N HIS A 43 19.94 2.50 4.12
CA HIS A 43 19.99 1.64 5.30
C HIS A 43 18.65 0.95 5.57
N LEU A 44 18.05 0.36 4.53
CA LEU A 44 16.72 -0.27 4.60
C LEU A 44 16.54 -1.17 5.83
N HIS A 45 17.57 -1.92 6.24
CA HIS A 45 17.55 -2.80 7.40
C HIS A 45 17.32 -2.10 8.75
N HIS A 46 17.56 -0.78 8.84
CA HIS A 46 17.24 0.05 9.99
C HIS A 46 15.90 0.78 9.85
N ALA A 47 15.27 0.74 8.67
CA ALA A 47 13.99 1.38 8.45
C ALA A 47 12.88 0.65 9.22
N ARG A 48 11.94 1.43 9.77
CA ARG A 48 10.75 0.88 10.43
C ARG A 48 9.85 0.11 9.45
N ALA A 49 9.80 0.57 8.20
CA ALA A 49 9.06 -0.02 7.09
C ALA A 49 9.50 0.62 5.76
N LEU A 50 9.16 -0.05 4.66
CA LEU A 50 9.20 0.48 3.30
C LEU A 50 7.79 0.52 2.72
N ALA A 51 7.47 1.60 2.00
CA ALA A 51 6.22 1.74 1.26
C ALA A 51 6.49 1.84 -0.24
N ALA A 52 6.04 0.86 -1.03
CA ALA A 52 6.11 0.86 -2.48
C ALA A 52 4.75 1.30 -3.05
N VAL A 53 4.61 2.60 -3.32
CA VAL A 53 3.32 3.26 -3.60
C VAL A 53 3.35 4.09 -4.89
N GLY A 54 4.16 3.66 -5.85
CA GLY A 54 4.21 4.23 -7.19
C GLY A 54 2.93 3.98 -7.99
N SER A 55 2.83 4.65 -9.13
CA SER A 55 1.68 4.56 -10.04
C SER A 55 1.59 3.23 -10.79
N ASP A 56 2.70 2.52 -10.95
CA ASP A 56 2.76 1.23 -11.65
C ASP A 56 2.86 0.08 -10.62
N ASP A 57 1.94 -0.88 -10.72
CA ASP A 57 1.85 -2.02 -9.80
C ASP A 57 3.03 -2.99 -9.96
N LEU A 58 3.54 -3.20 -11.18
CA LEU A 58 4.69 -4.07 -11.44
C LEU A 58 5.96 -3.44 -10.89
N ASP A 59 6.12 -2.13 -11.01
CA ASP A 59 7.22 -1.39 -10.38
C ASP A 59 7.17 -1.54 -8.85
N ASN A 60 5.99 -1.42 -8.23
CA ASN A 60 5.82 -1.61 -6.79
C ASN A 60 6.17 -3.03 -6.33
N ILE A 61 5.81 -4.05 -7.12
CA ILE A 61 6.18 -5.44 -6.88
C ILE A 61 7.70 -5.62 -6.98
N ALA A 62 8.34 -5.07 -8.01
CA ALA A 62 9.79 -5.13 -8.18
C ALA A 62 10.54 -4.48 -7.00
N VAL A 63 10.04 -3.34 -6.50
CA VAL A 63 10.57 -2.69 -5.28
C VAL A 63 10.43 -3.60 -4.07
N ALA A 64 9.27 -4.24 -3.88
CA ALA A 64 9.05 -5.16 -2.75
C ALA A 64 9.97 -6.38 -2.80
N ILE A 65 10.17 -6.97 -3.98
CA ILE A 65 11.10 -8.10 -4.18
C ILE A 65 12.54 -7.67 -3.87
N ALA A 66 12.96 -6.51 -4.39
CA ALA A 66 14.29 -5.97 -4.12
C ALA A 66 14.50 -5.71 -2.62
N ALA A 67 13.51 -5.13 -1.94
CA ALA A 67 13.52 -4.91 -0.50
C ALA A 67 13.66 -6.23 0.28
N GLN A 68 12.93 -7.27 -0.12
CA GLN A 68 13.05 -8.60 0.49
C GLN A 68 14.44 -9.21 0.30
N GLY A 69 15.07 -9.01 -0.87
CA GLY A 69 16.44 -9.46 -1.13
C GLY A 69 17.53 -8.69 -0.38
N VAL A 70 17.26 -7.44 0.02
CA VAL A 70 18.19 -6.58 0.79
C VAL A 70 17.98 -6.72 2.29
N SER A 71 16.73 -6.75 2.75
CA SER A 71 16.36 -6.83 4.15
C SER A 71 15.07 -7.63 4.34
N PRO A 72 15.17 -8.97 4.46
CA PRO A 72 14.03 -9.87 4.61
C PRO A 72 13.12 -9.59 5.81
N GLY A 73 13.63 -8.90 6.84
CA GLY A 73 12.88 -8.56 8.05
C GLY A 73 12.20 -7.18 8.02
N THR A 74 12.44 -6.38 6.97
CA THR A 74 11.81 -5.06 6.86
C THR A 74 10.34 -5.21 6.49
N ARG A 75 9.45 -4.56 7.24
CA ARG A 75 8.02 -4.55 6.88
C ARG A 75 7.82 -3.78 5.58
N VAL A 76 7.29 -4.45 4.57
CA VAL A 76 6.92 -3.84 3.29
C VAL A 76 5.41 -3.65 3.22
N VAL A 77 4.97 -2.46 2.81
CA VAL A 77 3.61 -2.18 2.38
C VAL A 77 3.69 -1.79 0.92
N LEU A 78 2.88 -2.40 0.06
CA LEU A 78 2.87 -2.05 -1.37
C LEU A 78 1.45 -1.78 -1.87
N ARG A 79 1.34 -0.79 -2.77
CA ARG A 79 0.16 -0.59 -3.60
C ARG A 79 0.18 -1.63 -4.71
N ALA A 80 -0.86 -2.45 -4.77
CA ALA A 80 -1.15 -3.29 -5.92
C ALA A 80 -2.64 -3.68 -5.92
N GLY A 81 -3.32 -3.56 -7.06
CA GLY A 81 -4.73 -3.96 -7.16
C GLY A 81 -5.28 -4.13 -8.57
N GLU A 82 -4.62 -3.59 -9.59
CA GLU A 82 -5.19 -3.52 -10.95
C GLU A 82 -4.79 -4.72 -11.84
N HIS A 83 -3.74 -5.46 -11.48
CA HIS A 83 -3.18 -6.53 -12.32
C HIS A 83 -3.43 -7.93 -11.76
N GLU A 84 -3.93 -8.83 -12.60
CA GLU A 84 -4.21 -10.24 -12.28
C GLU A 84 -2.97 -11.01 -11.78
N ALA A 85 -1.77 -10.58 -12.22
CA ALA A 85 -0.47 -11.07 -11.76
C ALA A 85 -0.23 -10.94 -10.24
N ILE A 86 -1.02 -10.09 -9.56
CA ILE A 86 -1.00 -9.93 -8.10
C ILE A 86 -1.46 -11.23 -7.39
N ALA A 87 -2.36 -12.01 -7.99
CA ALA A 87 -2.82 -13.27 -7.40
C ALA A 87 -1.74 -14.37 -7.44
N GLU A 88 -1.02 -14.48 -8.57
CA GLU A 88 0.02 -15.49 -8.78
C GLU A 88 1.30 -15.18 -7.98
N THR A 89 1.72 -13.90 -7.96
CA THR A 89 2.94 -13.49 -7.25
C THR A 89 2.77 -13.52 -5.71
N ARG A 90 1.55 -13.28 -5.19
CA ARG A 90 1.22 -13.41 -3.75
C ARG A 90 1.49 -14.81 -3.20
N SER A 91 1.27 -15.85 -4.01
CA SER A 91 1.48 -17.24 -3.59
C SER A 91 2.95 -17.65 -3.58
N LEU A 92 3.81 -16.93 -4.32
CA LEU A 92 5.20 -17.33 -4.54
C LEU A 92 6.18 -16.66 -3.59
N LEU A 93 5.89 -15.45 -3.10
CA LEU A 93 6.77 -14.72 -2.18
C LEU A 93 5.99 -13.90 -1.15
N PRO A 94 6.39 -13.87 0.14
CA PRO A 94 5.82 -12.96 1.13
C PRO A 94 6.30 -11.52 0.83
N LEU A 95 5.61 -10.83 -0.09
CA LEU A 95 5.93 -9.46 -0.54
C LEU A 95 5.58 -8.36 0.48
N GLY A 96 5.03 -8.74 1.63
CA GLY A 96 4.52 -7.82 2.64
C GLY A 96 3.01 -7.59 2.52
N THR A 97 2.56 -6.42 2.98
CA THR A 97 1.15 -6.06 3.06
C THR A 97 0.71 -5.34 1.80
N ILE A 98 -0.14 -5.98 0.99
CA ILE A 98 -0.66 -5.39 -0.25
C ILE A 98 -1.91 -4.58 0.04
N ARG A 99 -2.01 -3.39 -0.57
CA ARG A 99 -3.17 -2.50 -0.49
C ARG A 99 -3.65 -2.10 -1.87
N ASP A 100 -4.95 -2.28 -2.08
CA ASP A 100 -5.61 -1.83 -3.30
C ASP A 100 -6.32 -0.50 -3.04
N VAL A 101 -5.80 0.56 -3.64
CA VAL A 101 -6.36 1.92 -3.53
C VAL A 101 -7.76 1.98 -4.15
N THR A 102 -8.03 1.21 -5.21
CA THR A 102 -9.33 1.18 -5.88
C THR A 102 -10.39 0.59 -4.95
N SER A 103 -10.12 -0.55 -4.33
CA SER A 103 -11.01 -1.14 -3.32
C SER A 103 -11.26 -0.20 -2.11
N LEU A 104 -10.22 0.46 -1.60
CA LEU A 104 -10.36 1.42 -0.49
C LEU A 104 -11.20 2.63 -0.88
N SER A 105 -11.01 3.14 -2.11
CA SER A 105 -11.76 4.28 -2.63
C SER A 105 -13.23 3.91 -2.87
N ALA A 106 -13.49 2.72 -3.42
CA ALA A 106 -14.85 2.21 -3.59
C ALA A 106 -15.57 2.10 -2.25
N ALA A 107 -14.92 1.58 -1.21
CA ALA A 107 -15.48 1.53 0.13
C ALA A 107 -15.80 2.93 0.68
N HIS A 108 -14.92 3.91 0.47
CA HIS A 108 -15.16 5.29 0.90
C HIS A 108 -16.38 5.88 0.20
N ILE A 109 -16.44 5.79 -1.13
CA ILE A 109 -17.53 6.34 -1.94
C ILE A 109 -18.86 5.68 -1.57
N LEU A 110 -18.89 4.35 -1.49
CA LEU A 110 -20.10 3.62 -1.09
C LEU A 110 -20.56 4.02 0.32
N ALA A 111 -19.64 4.23 1.26
CA ALA A 111 -20.00 4.70 2.60
C ALA A 111 -20.72 6.05 2.52
N ARG A 112 -20.15 7.00 1.76
CA ARG A 112 -20.74 8.32 1.56
C ARG A 112 -22.09 8.26 0.85
N LEU A 113 -22.27 7.36 -0.12
CA LEU A 113 -23.55 7.15 -0.81
C LEU A 113 -24.61 6.50 0.08
N MET A 114 -24.21 5.76 1.11
CA MET A 114 -25.08 5.16 2.11
C MET A 114 -25.36 6.10 3.29
N ASP A 115 -25.13 7.41 3.13
CA ASP A 115 -25.24 8.43 4.18
C ASP A 115 -24.38 8.16 5.43
N ILE A 116 -23.35 7.31 5.32
CA ILE A 116 -22.36 7.11 6.37
C ILE A 116 -21.36 8.27 6.28
N PRO A 117 -21.14 9.03 7.38
CA PRO A 117 -20.30 10.22 7.34
C PRO A 117 -18.79 9.88 7.35
N ALA A 118 -18.36 8.95 6.50
CA ALA A 118 -16.97 8.50 6.45
C ALA A 118 -16.02 9.66 6.12
N THR A 119 -14.91 9.74 6.85
CA THR A 119 -13.82 10.71 6.65
C THR A 119 -12.56 10.04 6.10
N GLY A 120 -12.46 8.73 6.24
CA GLY A 120 -11.34 7.90 5.79
C GLY A 120 -11.72 6.44 5.69
N VAL A 121 -10.83 5.63 5.10
CA VAL A 121 -10.95 4.18 5.03
C VAL A 121 -9.58 3.57 5.28
N ILE A 122 -9.53 2.53 6.11
CA ILE A 122 -8.32 1.77 6.40
C ILE A 122 -8.55 0.28 6.17
N GLU A 123 -7.47 -0.45 5.91
CA GLU A 123 -7.48 -1.91 5.91
C GLU A 123 -6.55 -2.45 6.98
N HIS A 124 -7.10 -3.23 7.91
CA HIS A 124 -6.38 -3.86 9.00
C HIS A 124 -6.76 -5.35 9.06
N GLN A 125 -5.76 -6.24 9.09
CA GLN A 125 -5.96 -7.70 9.12
C GLN A 125 -6.94 -8.21 8.04
N HIS A 126 -6.79 -7.72 6.81
CA HIS A 126 -7.66 -8.06 5.66
C HIS A 126 -9.14 -7.67 5.83
N ARG A 127 -9.44 -6.75 6.75
CA ARG A 127 -10.76 -6.18 6.95
C ARG A 127 -10.71 -4.68 6.69
N THR A 128 -11.73 -4.18 5.99
CA THR A 128 -11.89 -2.76 5.72
C THR A 128 -12.69 -2.10 6.84
N PHE A 129 -12.25 -0.92 7.25
CA PHE A 129 -12.92 -0.08 8.24
C PHE A 129 -13.10 1.32 7.67
N VAL A 130 -14.24 1.94 7.97
CA VAL A 130 -14.50 3.35 7.69
C VAL A 130 -14.21 4.18 8.94
N GLU A 131 -13.59 5.33 8.76
CA GLU A 131 -13.34 6.31 9.82
C GLU A 131 -14.53 7.25 9.95
N LEU A 132 -15.11 7.32 11.14
CA LEU A 132 -16.25 8.15 11.50
C LEU A 132 -15.77 9.33 12.37
N PRO A 133 -16.30 10.55 12.18
CA PRO A 133 -15.83 11.77 12.86
C PRO A 133 -15.81 11.70 14.39
N ALA A 134 -16.73 10.94 14.99
CA ALA A 134 -16.90 10.86 16.44
C ALA A 134 -16.55 9.48 17.02
N ASP A 135 -16.71 8.41 16.24
CA ASP A 135 -16.70 7.03 16.73
C ASP A 135 -15.43 6.25 16.38
N GLY A 136 -14.45 6.90 15.73
CA GLY A 136 -13.23 6.25 15.28
C GLY A 136 -13.48 5.30 14.12
N PHE A 137 -13.01 4.05 14.21
CA PHE A 137 -13.08 3.09 13.09
C PHE A 137 -14.21 2.08 13.27
N ALA A 138 -15.13 2.03 12.30
CA ALA A 138 -16.20 1.04 12.24
C ALA A 138 -15.97 0.04 11.09
N PRO A 139 -16.29 -1.25 11.25
CA PRO A 139 -16.16 -2.23 10.17
C PRO A 139 -17.00 -1.83 8.94
N TRP A 140 -16.40 -1.90 7.75
CA TRP A 140 -17.11 -1.66 6.48
C TRP A 140 -17.96 -2.91 6.13
N PRO A 141 -19.30 -2.81 6.07
CA PRO A 141 -20.18 -3.99 5.97
C PRO A 141 -20.09 -4.71 4.63
N LEU A 142 -19.65 -4.04 3.56
CA LEU A 142 -19.64 -4.58 2.19
C LEU A 142 -18.29 -5.16 1.75
N ALA A 143 -17.21 -5.04 2.54
CA ALA A 143 -15.89 -5.62 2.18
C ALA A 143 -15.74 -7.11 2.51
N ALA A 144 -16.67 -7.70 3.25
CA ALA A 144 -16.60 -9.13 3.53
C ALA A 144 -16.96 -9.90 2.25
N ARG A 145 -15.94 -10.38 1.53
CA ARG A 145 -16.07 -11.41 0.49
C ARG A 145 -16.81 -12.67 0.99
N GLN A 146 -17.02 -12.80 2.30
CA GLN A 146 -17.78 -13.87 2.96
C GLN A 146 -19.30 -13.77 2.86
N GLY A 147 -19.86 -12.83 2.07
CA GLY A 147 -21.31 -12.69 1.90
C GLY A 147 -21.79 -12.51 0.46
N CYS A 148 -20.92 -12.65 -0.54
CA CYS A 148 -21.31 -12.53 -1.94
C CYS A 148 -21.77 -13.89 -2.50
N SER A 149 -23.02 -13.97 -2.97
CA SER A 149 -23.60 -15.15 -3.63
C SER A 149 -22.85 -15.62 -4.88
N HIS A 150 -21.94 -14.80 -5.42
CA HIS A 150 -21.11 -15.14 -6.58
C HIS A 150 -19.99 -16.16 -6.27
N MET A 151 -19.66 -16.42 -5.00
CA MET A 151 -18.67 -17.46 -4.63
C MET A 151 -19.24 -18.89 -4.62
N ASP A 152 -20.55 -19.08 -4.39
CA ASP A 152 -21.17 -20.41 -4.43
C ASP A 152 -21.19 -20.99 -5.86
N ILE A 153 -21.07 -20.14 -6.89
CA ILE A 153 -21.04 -20.55 -8.29
C ILE A 153 -19.64 -21.02 -8.73
N ALA A 154 -18.57 -20.60 -8.03
CA ALA A 154 -17.19 -20.92 -8.40
C ALA A 154 -16.67 -22.24 -7.78
N LEU A 155 -17.38 -22.82 -6.80
CA LEU A 155 -17.01 -24.09 -6.15
C LEU A 155 -17.89 -25.29 -6.56
N SER A 156 -18.79 -25.11 -7.53
CA SER A 156 -19.69 -26.17 -8.02
C SER A 156 -19.32 -26.71 -9.41
N ARG A 157 -18.05 -26.66 -9.82
CA ARG A 157 -17.56 -27.29 -11.06
C ARG A 157 -16.35 -28.16 -10.80
#